data_AF-A0A1F2QRU4-F1
#
_entry.id   AF-A0A1F2QRU4-F1
#
_cell.length_a   1.000
_cell.length_b   1.000
_cell.length_c   1.000
_cell.angle_alpha   90.00
_cell.angle_beta   90.00
_cell.angle_gamma   90.00
#
_symmetry.space_group_name_H-M   'P 1'
#
loop_
_entity.id
_entity.type
_entity.pdbx_description
1 polymer ?
#
loop_
_entity_poly.entity_id
_entity_poly.type
_entity_poly.pdbx_seq_one_letter_code
_entity_poly.pdbx_strand_id
1 'polypeptide(L)' 'MVEQASGRELGRVRELVATGGTPLLAVDTPQRKELLIPFAEEYCPRIAPAEKLIEVVLPEGLRELNE' A
#
# COMPACT_ATOMS: atom_id res chain seq x y z
N MET A 1 6.38 2.90 6.24
CA MET A 1 5.01 3.31 6.54
C MET A 1 4.30 3.55 5.23
N VAL A 2 3.00 3.30 5.17
CA VAL A 2 2.18 3.53 3.99
C VAL A 2 1.06 4.48 4.36
N GLU A 3 0.88 5.53 3.57
CA GLU A 3 -0.19 6.50 3.73
C GLU A 3 -0.94 6.74 2.41
N GLN A 4 -2.21 7.11 2.49
CA GLN A 4 -2.92 7.61 1.32
C GLN A 4 -2.50 9.04 1.03
N ALA A 5 -2.58 9.46 -0.23
CA ALA A 5 -2.40 10.87 -0.63
C ALA A 5 -3.28 11.87 0.15
N SER A 6 -4.35 11.41 0.80
CA SER A 6 -5.17 12.21 1.73
C SER A 6 -4.50 12.45 3.11
N GLY A 7 -3.28 11.97 3.33
CA GLY A 7 -2.56 12.00 4.63
C GLY A 7 -3.02 10.95 5.64
N ARG A 8 -3.86 9.99 5.22
CA ARG A 8 -4.37 8.92 6.08
C ARG A 8 -3.35 7.78 6.17
N GLU A 9 -2.89 7.46 7.38
CA GLU A 9 -2.08 6.26 7.60
C GLU A 9 -2.87 4.98 7.23
N LEU A 10 -2.29 4.16 6.35
CA LEU A 10 -2.82 2.85 5.98
C LEU A 10 -2.19 1.73 6.79
N GLY A 11 -0.91 1.87 7.15
CA GLY A 11 -0.20 0.87 7.95
C GLY A 11 1.30 0.81 7.67
N ARG A 12 1.89 -0.36 7.86
CA ARG A 12 3.33 -0.59 7.67
C ARG A 12 3.57 -1.63 6.60
N VAL A 13 4.52 -1.34 5.72
CA VAL A 13 5.03 -2.32 4.76
C VAL A 13 5.63 -3.48 5.55
N ARG A 14 5.14 -4.69 5.26
CA ARG A 14 5.66 -5.93 5.78
C ARG A 14 6.70 -6.51 4.82
N GLU A 15 6.32 -6.65 3.55
CA GLU A 15 7.16 -7.27 2.52
C GLU A 15 6.69 -6.87 1.11
N LEU A 16 7.55 -7.11 0.12
CA LEU A 16 7.20 -7.06 -1.28
C LEU A 16 7.04 -8.50 -1.79
N VAL A 17 5.83 -8.84 -2.22
CA VAL A 17 5.48 -10.15 -2.74
C VAL A 17 5.72 -10.16 -4.24
N ALA A 18 6.70 -10.95 -4.68
CA ALA A 18 6.92 -11.19 -6.10
C ALA A 18 5.73 -12.00 -6.66
N THR A 19 5.13 -11.49 -7.72
CA THR A 19 4.11 -12.22 -8.49
C THR A 19 4.68 -12.58 -9.86
N GLY A 20 3.95 -13.36 -10.66
CA GLY A 20 4.29 -13.57 -12.08
C GLY A 20 4.15 -12.31 -12.95
N GLY A 21 3.73 -11.18 -12.39
CA GLY A 21 3.56 -9.88 -13.04
C GLY A 21 4.00 -8.73 -12.13
N THR A 22 3.14 -7.73 -11.92
CA THR A 22 3.44 -6.61 -11.02
C THR A 22 3.56 -7.09 -9.57
N PRO A 23 4.67 -6.82 -8.86
CA PRO A 23 4.81 -7.21 -7.47
C PRO A 23 3.77 -6.51 -6.58
N LEU A 24 3.44 -7.12 -5.44
CA LEU A 24 2.48 -6.57 -4.48
C LEU A 24 3.21 -6.10 -3.22
N LEU A 25 2.86 -4.91 -2.75
CA LEU A 25 3.27 -4.39 -1.46
C LEU A 25 2.30 -4.92 -0.39
N ALA A 26 2.79 -5.80 0.48
CA ALA A 26 2.01 -6.28 1.61
C ALA A 26 2.12 -5.30 2.78
N VAL A 27 0.97 -4.83 3.26
CA VAL A 27 0.85 -3.81 4.31
C VAL A 27 0.04 -4.37 5.47
N ASP A 28 0.63 -4.35 6.66
CA ASP A 28 -0.07 -4.61 7.91
C ASP A 28 -0.87 -3.36 8.29
N THR A 29 -2.19 -3.47 8.25
CA THR A 29 -3.10 -2.40 8.65
C THR A 29 -3.28 -2.35 10.18
N PRO A 30 -3.70 -1.20 10.75
CA PRO A 30 -4.02 -1.09 12.18
C PRO A 30 -5.09 -2.09 12.64
N GLN A 31 -5.97 -2.54 11.74
CA GLN A 31 -7.01 -3.54 12.01
C GLN A 31 -6.49 -4.99 11.95
N ARG A 32 -5.16 -5.21 11.88
CA ARG A 32 -4.54 -6.54 11.73
C ARG A 32 -4.99 -7.30 10.47
N LYS A 33 -5.54 -6.59 9.48
CA LYS A 33 -5.83 -7.14 8.15
C LYS A 33 -4.63 -6.88 7.22
N GLU A 34 -4.34 -7.82 6.35
CA GLU A 34 -3.39 -7.62 5.26
C GLU A 34 -4.04 -6.76 4.17
N LEU A 35 -3.29 -5.78 3.69
CA LEU A 35 -3.64 -4.97 2.53
C LEU A 35 -2.56 -5.18 1.46
N LEU A 36 -2.96 -5.67 0.30
CA LEU A 36 -2.08 -5.86 -0.86
C LEU A 36 -2.29 -4.71 -1.85
N ILE A 37 -1.21 -4.01 -2.15
CA ILE A 37 -1.22 -2.87 -3.09
C ILE A 37 -0.30 -3.20 -4.25
N PRO A 38 -0.74 -3.15 -5.52
CA PRO A 38 0.16 -3.34 -6.64
C PRO A 38 1.28 -2.29 -6.61
N PHE A 39 2.53 -2.73 -6.61
CA PHE A 39 3.69 -1.87 -6.58
C PHE A 39 3.99 -1.37 -8.00
N ALA A 40 3.16 -0.42 -8.45
CA ALA A 40 3.26 0.27 -9.73
C ALA A 40 3.07 1.78 -9.53
N GLU A 41 3.62 2.59 -10.44
CA GLU A 41 3.63 4.06 -10.33
C GLU A 41 2.23 4.68 -10.21
N GLU A 42 1.21 4.07 -10.84
CA GLU A 42 -0.19 4.52 -10.73
C GLU A 42 -0.73 4.45 -9.29
N TYR A 43 -0.30 3.43 -8.53
CA TYR A 43 -0.74 3.23 -7.15
C TYR A 43 0.24 3.79 -6.12
N CYS A 44 1.52 3.93 -6.47
CA CYS A 44 2.59 4.40 -5.59
C CYS A 44 3.25 5.65 -6.20
N PRO A 45 2.54 6.79 -6.31
CA PRO A 45 3.04 7.99 -6.99
C PRO A 45 4.25 8.63 -6.29
N ARG A 46 4.46 8.34 -4.99
CA ARG A 46 5.62 8.83 -4.24
C ARG A 46 6.17 7.77 -3.31
N ILE A 47 7.48 7.52 -3.44
CA ILE A 47 8.26 6.66 -2.56
C ILE A 47 9.38 7.52 -1.98
N ALA A 48 9.42 7.66 -0.65
CA ALA A 48 10.41 8.45 0.08
C ALA A 48 11.20 7.53 1.04
N PRO A 49 12.26 6.85 0.57
CA PRO A 49 13.02 5.90 1.39
C PRO A 49 13.71 6.55 2.59
N ALA A 50 14.16 7.80 2.44
CA ALA A 50 14.76 8.59 3.53
C ALA A 50 13.77 8.81 4.69
N GLU A 51 12.49 8.99 4.35
CA GLU A 51 11.38 9.19 5.30
C GLU A 51 10.75 7.85 5.73
N LYS A 52 11.19 6.72 5.14
CA LYS A 52 10.57 5.39 5.24
C LYS A 52 9.07 5.43 4.94
N LEU A 53 8.69 6.24 3.95
CA LEU A 53 7.31 6.51 3.62
C LEU A 53 7.00 6.13 2.16
N ILE A 54 5.82 5.53 1.96
CA ILE A 54 5.25 5.27 0.65
C ILE A 54 3.86 5.90 0.65
N GLU A 55 3.65 6.87 -0.23
CA GLU A 55 2.34 7.44 -0.49
C GLU A 55 1.66 6.62 -1.58
N VAL A 56 0.40 6.26 -1.34
CA VAL A 56 -0.39 5.48 -2.27
C VAL A 56 -1.70 6.16 -2.64
N VAL A 57 -2.13 5.92 -3.87
CA VAL A 57 -3.46 6.28 -4.37
C VAL A 57 -4.18 4.99 -4.69
N LEU A 58 -5.19 4.67 -3.89
CA LEU A 58 -6.02 3.49 -4.09
C LEU A 58 -7.35 3.96 -4.67
N PRO A 59 -7.90 3.29 -5.70
CA PRO A 59 -9.23 3.60 -6.19
C PRO A 59 -10.27 3.41 -5.08
N GLU A 60 -11.30 4.27 -5.07
CA GLU A 60 -12.46 4.10 -4.21
C GLU A 60 -13.06 2.70 -4.48
N GLY A 61 -13.23 1.89 -3.44
CA GLY A 61 -13.74 0.51 -3.55
C GLY A 61 -12.73 -0.62 -3.29
N LEU A 62 -11.41 -0.39 -3.31
CA LEU A 62 -10.43 -1.47 -2.97
C LEU A 62 -10.51 -1.88 -1.48
N ARG A 63 -11.08 -1.03 -0.63
CA ARG A 63 -11.25 -1.30 0.81
C ARG A 63 -12.46 -2.17 1.13
N GLU A 64 -13.41 -2.29 0.21
CA GLU A 64 -14.71 -2.96 0.43
C GLU A 64 -14.67 -4.45 0.08
N LEU A 65 -13.60 -4.94 -0.56
CA LEU A 65 -13.48 -6.34 -1.03
C LEU A 65 -13.08 -7.37 0.05
N ASN A 66 -13.00 -6.99 1.33
CA ASN A 66 -12.56 -7.88 2.43
C ASN A 66 -13.51 -7.89 3.64
N GLU A 67 -14.83 -7.82 3.40
CA GLU A 67 -15.86 -8.25 4.37
C GLU A 67 -16.14 -9.75 4.26
#